data_AF-A0A165P380-F1
#
_entry.id   AF-A0A165P380-F1
#
_cell.length_a   1.000
_cell.length_b   1.000
_cell.length_c   1.000
_cell.angle_alpha   90.00
_cell.angle_beta   90.00
_cell.angle_gamma   90.00
#
_symmetry.space_group_name_H-M   'P 1'
#
loop_
_entity.id
_entity.type
_entity.pdbx_description
1 polymer ?
#
loop_
_entity_poly.entity_id
_entity_poly.type
_entity_poly.pdbx_seq_one_letter_code
_entity_poly.pdbx_strand_id
1 'polypeptide(L)'
;MTSTTAPRRKIRIWQENLNKSITATFDLLNRADLHKNWDILLIQEPYIDTFKNAKATRAWTVIYPTDHLNRSEKTRSLILVNSRLSTNDWR
;
A
#
# COMPACT_ATOMS: atom_id res chain seq x y z
N MET A 1 23.45 2.84 19.15
CA MET A 1 23.11 4.23 18.79
C MET A 1 21.76 4.22 18.09
N THR A 2 20.69 4.51 18.80
CA THR A 2 19.33 4.58 18.26
C THR A 2 19.16 5.95 17.59
N SER A 3 19.15 6.01 16.26
CA SER A 3 18.88 7.25 15.54
C SER A 3 17.41 7.63 15.72
N THR A 4 17.15 8.57 16.64
CA THR A 4 15.86 9.24 16.78
C THR A 4 15.58 9.98 15.47
N THR A 5 14.83 9.35 14.59
CA THR A 5 14.39 9.96 13.33
C THR A 5 13.38 11.04 13.69
N ALA A 6 13.71 12.30 13.42
CA ALA A 6 12.79 13.42 13.67
C ALA A 6 11.41 13.15 13.05
N PRO A 7 10.31 13.53 13.71
CA PRO A 7 8.97 13.23 13.22
C PRO A 7 8.76 13.86 11.83
N ARG A 8 8.35 13.04 10.86
CA ARG A 8 8.04 13.52 9.51
C ARG A 8 6.81 14.41 9.56
N ARG A 9 7.02 15.71 9.31
CA ARG A 9 5.95 16.73 9.28
C ARG A 9 5.03 16.68 8.06
N LYS A 10 5.30 15.81 7.08
CA LYS A 10 4.52 15.73 5.83
C LYS A 10 4.23 14.27 5.50
N ILE A 11 2.98 13.96 5.20
CA ILE A 11 2.54 12.68 4.65
C ILE A 11 2.88 12.67 3.16
N ARG A 12 3.53 11.61 2.70
CA ARG A 12 3.85 11.38 1.28
C ARG A 12 2.96 10.28 0.71
N ILE A 13 2.23 10.63 -0.33
CA ILE A 13 1.26 9.76 -0.99
C ILE A 13 1.71 9.49 -2.43
N TRP A 14 1.92 8.22 -2.77
CA TRP A 14 2.14 7.78 -4.15
C TRP A 14 0.80 7.34 -4.74
N GLN A 15 0.55 7.65 -6.01
CA GLN A 15 -0.63 7.17 -6.72
C GLN A 15 -0.22 6.58 -8.06
N GLU A 16 -0.71 5.39 -8.38
CA GLU A 16 -0.38 4.69 -9.63
C GLU A 16 -1.46 3.68 -10.03
N ASN A 17 -1.73 3.60 -11.33
CA ASN A 17 -2.54 2.55 -11.94
C ASN A 17 -1.60 1.42 -12.40
N LEU A 18 -1.82 0.20 -11.91
CA LEU A 18 -1.00 -0.98 -12.21
C LEU A 18 -1.54 -1.82 -13.38
N ASN A 19 -2.68 -1.44 -13.96
CA ASN A 19 -3.33 -2.10 -15.10
C ASN A 19 -3.48 -3.62 -14.91
N LYS A 20 -3.75 -4.05 -13.67
CA LYS A 20 -3.86 -5.45 -13.21
C LYS A 20 -2.62 -6.30 -13.49
N SER A 21 -1.48 -5.67 -13.78
CA SER A 21 -0.24 -6.34 -14.13
C SER A 21 0.46 -6.88 -12.89
N ILE A 22 0.65 -8.19 -12.86
CA ILE A 22 1.44 -8.86 -11.83
C ILE A 22 2.88 -8.34 -11.80
N THR A 23 3.45 -8.10 -12.99
CA THR A 23 4.82 -7.58 -13.14
C THR A 23 4.94 -6.16 -12.60
N ALA A 24 4.00 -5.26 -12.93
CA ALA A 24 4.01 -3.89 -12.40
C ALA A 24 3.82 -3.87 -10.88
N THR A 25 2.98 -4.77 -10.36
CA THR A 25 2.77 -4.94 -8.91
C THR A 25 4.05 -5.34 -8.21
N PHE A 26 4.78 -6.34 -8.73
CA PHE A 26 6.04 -6.77 -8.14
C PHE A 26 7.18 -5.77 -8.32
N ASP A 27 7.25 -5.07 -9.47
CA ASP A 27 8.21 -3.98 -9.67
C ASP A 27 8.03 -2.90 -8.60
N LEU A 28 6.79 -2.43 -8.40
CA LEU A 28 6.48 -1.43 -7.39
C LEU A 28 6.87 -1.91 -5.99
N LEU A 29 6.40 -3.08 -5.56
CA LEU A 29 6.56 -3.57 -4.19
C LEU A 29 8.01 -3.91 -3.82
N ASN A 30 8.86 -4.28 -4.79
CA ASN A 30 10.26 -4.65 -4.57
C ASN A 30 11.22 -3.44 -4.59
N ARG A 31 10.74 -2.22 -4.83
CA ARG A 31 11.58 -1.01 -4.74
C ARG A 31 12.12 -0.85 -3.32
N ALA A 32 13.45 -0.94 -3.18
CA ALA A 32 14.16 -1.02 -1.90
C ALA A 32 13.76 0.09 -0.88
N ASP A 33 13.51 1.30 -1.38
CA ASP A 33 13.22 2.45 -0.53
C ASP A 33 11.74 2.88 -0.55
N LEU A 34 10.83 2.11 -1.16
CA LEU A 34 9.42 2.48 -1.26
C LEU A 34 8.81 2.79 0.13
N HIS A 35 8.94 1.84 1.05
CA HIS A 35 8.43 1.98 2.43
C HIS A 35 9.24 2.97 3.29
N LYS A 36 10.43 3.38 2.85
CA LYS A 36 11.17 4.47 3.51
C LYS A 36 10.69 5.81 2.98
N ASN A 37 10.25 5.90 1.74
CA ASN A 37 9.96 7.15 1.06
C ASN A 37 8.48 7.51 0.96
N TRP A 38 7.57 6.57 1.22
CA TRP A 38 6.14 6.79 1.09
C TRP A 38 5.38 6.28 2.29
N ASP A 39 4.35 7.03 2.69
CA ASP A 39 3.55 6.73 3.86
C ASP A 39 2.22 6.06 3.44
N ILE A 40 1.69 6.43 2.26
CA ILE A 40 0.47 5.85 1.69
C ILE A 40 0.68 5.61 0.19
N LEU A 41 0.22 4.46 -0.31
CA LEU A 41 0.13 4.19 -1.76
C LEU A 41 -1.35 4.04 -2.15
N LEU A 42 -1.77 4.76 -3.17
CA LEU A 42 -3.10 4.70 -3.77
C LEU A 42 -3.00 3.92 -5.08
N ILE A 43 -3.43 2.67 -5.07
CA ILE A 43 -3.29 1.77 -6.22
C ILE A 43 -4.61 1.69 -6.96
N GLN A 44 -4.60 1.98 -8.25
CA GLN A 44 -5.71 1.69 -9.16
C GLN A 44 -5.40 0.44 -9.98
N GLU A 45 -6.45 -0.32 -10.30
CA GLU A 45 -6.39 -1.59 -11.02
C GLU A 45 -5.31 -2.54 -10.49
N PRO A 46 -5.37 -2.91 -9.20
CA PRO A 46 -4.38 -3.83 -8.62
C PRO A 46 -4.49 -5.22 -9.25
N TYR A 47 -3.37 -5.93 -9.31
CA TYR A 47 -3.40 -7.37 -9.48
C TYR A 47 -4.00 -8.03 -8.23
N ILE A 48 -5.08 -8.80 -8.41
CA ILE A 48 -5.71 -9.63 -7.37
C ILE A 48 -5.40 -11.09 -7.70
N ASP A 49 -4.87 -11.82 -6.73
CA ASP A 49 -4.48 -13.21 -6.91
C ASP A 49 -5.65 -14.19 -6.88
N THR A 50 -5.35 -15.47 -7.10
CA THR A 50 -6.34 -16.56 -7.09
C THR A 50 -6.99 -16.77 -5.72
N PHE A 51 -6.36 -16.31 -4.64
CA PHE A 51 -6.91 -16.33 -3.28
C PHE A 51 -7.69 -15.05 -2.96
N LYS A 52 -7.99 -14.23 -3.98
CA LYS A 52 -8.74 -12.98 -3.89
C LYS A 52 -8.00 -11.87 -3.14
N ASN A 53 -6.68 -11.99 -2.94
CA ASN A 53 -5.88 -10.99 -2.23
C ASN A 53 -5.03 -10.16 -3.20
N ALA A 54 -4.87 -8.87 -2.90
CA ALA A 54 -3.79 -8.07 -3.42
C ALA A 54 -2.44 -8.47 -2.83
N LYS A 55 -1.37 -8.20 -3.56
CA LYS A 55 0.00 -8.39 -3.06
C LYS A 55 0.46 -7.17 -2.26
N ALA A 56 1.11 -7.44 -1.14
CA ALA A 56 1.76 -6.43 -0.30
C ALA A 56 2.91 -7.08 0.49
N THR A 57 3.93 -6.31 0.82
CA THR A 57 4.97 -6.73 1.77
C THR A 57 4.55 -6.37 3.20
N ARG A 58 5.23 -6.93 4.21
CA ARG A 58 4.92 -6.69 5.65
C ARG A 58 4.98 -5.20 6.07
N ALA A 59 5.62 -4.35 5.26
CA ALA A 59 5.68 -2.92 5.49
C ALA A 59 4.36 -2.19 5.22
N TRP A 60 3.36 -2.86 4.64
CA TRP A 60 2.10 -2.25 4.22
C TRP A 60 0.91 -3.00 4.80
N THR A 61 -0.03 -2.25 5.34
CA THR A 61 -1.40 -2.70 5.63
C THR A 61 -2.28 -2.40 4.43
N VAL A 62 -2.94 -3.43 3.90
CA VAL A 62 -3.86 -3.30 2.76
C VAL A 62 -5.25 -2.91 3.26
N ILE A 63 -5.77 -1.82 2.73
CA ILE A 63 -7.16 -1.39 2.93
C ILE A 63 -7.90 -1.61 1.61
N TYR A 64 -8.85 -2.54 1.63
CA TYR A 64 -9.72 -2.82 0.51
C TYR A 64 -10.99 -1.96 0.56
N PRO A 65 -11.67 -1.76 -0.59
CA PRO A 65 -13.04 -1.28 -0.61
C PRO A 65 -13.96 -2.20 0.20
N THR A 66 -15.01 -1.63 0.80
CA THR A 66 -15.92 -2.33 1.74
C THR A 66 -16.48 -3.66 1.21
N ASP A 67 -16.78 -3.75 -0.08
CA ASP A 67 -17.42 -4.93 -0.68
C ASP A 67 -16.41 -5.97 -1.24
N HIS A 68 -15.12 -5.81 -0.97
CA HIS A 68 -14.07 -6.68 -1.53
C HIS A 68 -14.24 -8.16 -1.17
N LEU A 69 -14.66 -8.47 0.06
CA LEU A 69 -14.82 -9.86 0.49
C LEU A 69 -15.91 -10.61 -0.30
N ASN A 70 -16.97 -9.89 -0.72
CA ASN A 70 -18.05 -10.46 -1.51
C ASN A 70 -17.75 -10.41 -3.01
N ARG A 71 -17.01 -9.39 -3.47
CA ARG A 71 -16.82 -9.07 -4.90
C ARG A 71 -15.37 -8.70 -5.22
N SER A 72 -14.43 -9.56 -4.87
CA SER A 72 -13.00 -9.30 -5.03
C SER A 72 -12.59 -9.05 -6.49
N GLU A 73 -13.28 -9.65 -7.45
CA GLU A 73 -13.11 -9.47 -8.90
C GLU A 73 -13.45 -8.04 -9.37
N LYS A 74 -14.26 -7.33 -8.58
CA LYS A 74 -14.65 -5.93 -8.82
C LYS A 74 -13.75 -4.94 -8.10
N THR A 75 -12.70 -5.40 -7.42
CA THR A 75 -11.70 -4.49 -6.83
C THR A 75 -11.05 -3.68 -7.95
N ARG A 76 -11.21 -2.36 -7.90
CA ARG A 76 -10.62 -1.41 -8.86
C ARG A 76 -9.59 -0.49 -8.23
N SER A 77 -9.54 -0.45 -6.91
CA SER A 77 -8.54 0.31 -6.18
C SER A 77 -8.36 -0.26 -4.79
N LEU A 78 -7.19 0.00 -4.20
CA LEU A 78 -6.89 -0.27 -2.81
C LEU A 78 -5.91 0.77 -2.28
N ILE A 79 -5.81 0.86 -0.96
CA ILE A 79 -4.87 1.74 -0.28
C ILE A 79 -3.88 0.86 0.48
N LEU A 80 -2.58 1.13 0.30
CA LEU A 80 -1.52 0.55 1.12
C LEU A 80 -1.06 1.61 2.11
N VAL A 81 -1.32 1.38 3.40
CA VAL A 81 -0.87 2.26 4.48
C VAL A 81 0.42 1.69 5.04
N ASN A 82 1.47 2.50 5.12
CA ASN A 82 2.75 2.08 5.68
C ASN A 82 2.57 1.75 7.16
N SER A 83 2.96 0.54 7.58
CA SER A 83 2.82 0.06 8.96
C SER A 83 3.61 0.89 9.98
N ARG A 84 4.52 1.76 9.52
CA ARG A 84 5.26 2.72 10.36
C ARG A 84 4.46 3.98 10.68
N LEU A 85 3.35 4.22 9.98
CA LEU A 85 2.47 5.34 10.26
C LEU A 85 1.71 5.03 11.56
N SER A 86 1.91 5.86 12.59
CA SER A 86 1.22 5.70 13.87
C SER A 86 -0.29 5.86 13.66
N THR A 87 -1.04 4.80 13.92
CA THR A 87 -2.51 4.82 13.85
C THR A 87 -3.14 5.42 15.11
N ASN A 88 -2.35 5.71 16.14
CA ASN A 88 -2.82 6.17 17.45
C ASN A 88 -2.52 7.66 17.71
N ASP A 89 -1.86 8.36 16.78
CA ASP A 89 -1.54 9.79 16.90
C ASP A 89 -2.59 10.68 16.22
N TRP A 90 -3.87 10.45 16.53
CA TRP A 90 -4.93 11.40 16.18
C TRP A 90 -4.81 12.64 17.07
N ARG A 91 -4.53 13.80 16.48
CA ARG A 91 -4.46 15.10 17.17
C ARG A 91 -5.39 16.11 16.55
#